data_AF-A0A503E0G5-F1
#
_entry.id   AF-A0A503E0G5-F1
#
_cell.length_a   1.000
_cell.length_b   1.000
_cell.length_c   1.000
_cell.angle_alpha   90.00
_cell.angle_beta   90.00
_cell.angle_gamma   90.00
#
_symmetry.space_group_name_H-M   'P 1'
#
loop_
_entity.id
_entity.type
_entity.pdbx_description
1 polymer ?
#
loop_
_entity_poly.entity_id
_entity_poly.type
_entity_poly.pdbx_seq_one_letter_code
_entity_poly.pdbx_strand_id
1 'polypeptide(L)'
;MGNAWWNLTLRFLLELAALLGLGTAGWSLSDEAWRWVLAIALPLAAAAAWGIFAVLNDPSRSGRAPVPVPGAIRLALEFIVLFGGAAGFHLAGHTITAIIMALLIVISYAFSLDRLAWLLRQ
;
A
#
# COMPACT_ATOMS: atom_id res chain seq x y z
N MET A 1 1.04 22.44 1.22
CA MET A 1 0.79 21.23 0.42
C MET A 1 1.65 21.34 -0.84
N GLY A 2 2.86 20.79 -0.82
CA GLY A 2 3.72 20.78 -2.00
C GLY A 2 3.10 19.86 -3.06
N ASN A 3 2.45 20.45 -4.06
CA ASN A 3 1.73 19.75 -5.13
C ASN A 3 2.71 19.16 -6.15
N ALA A 4 3.59 18.27 -5.70
CA ALA A 4 4.37 17.43 -6.58
C ALA A 4 3.43 16.40 -7.21
N TRP A 5 2.74 16.75 -8.28
CA TRP A 5 1.84 15.84 -9.02
C TRP A 5 2.55 14.52 -9.36
N TRP A 6 3.86 14.59 -9.60
CA TRP A 6 4.72 13.43 -9.78
C TRP A 6 4.71 12.46 -8.58
N ASN A 7 4.67 12.96 -7.33
CA ASN A 7 4.69 12.12 -6.14
C ASN A 7 3.36 11.40 -5.93
N LEU A 8 2.25 12.07 -6.27
CA LEU A 8 0.93 11.43 -6.28
C LEU A 8 0.86 10.33 -7.33
N THR A 9 1.37 10.59 -8.55
CA THR A 9 1.46 9.57 -9.60
C THR A 9 2.35 8.41 -9.17
N LEU A 10 3.53 8.70 -8.60
CA LEU A 10 4.43 7.66 -8.08
C LEU A 10 3.72 6.82 -7.02
N ARG A 11 3.04 7.45 -6.07
CA ARG A 11 2.33 6.76 -5.00
C ARG A 11 1.21 5.88 -5.55
N PHE A 12 0.46 6.36 -6.53
CA PHE A 12 -0.56 5.56 -7.22
C PHE A 12 0.05 4.34 -7.93
N LEU A 13 1.18 4.52 -8.63
CA LEU A 13 1.88 3.40 -9.28
C LEU A 13 2.41 2.38 -8.25
N LEU A 14 2.90 2.85 -7.10
CA LEU A 14 3.34 1.99 -6.00
C LEU A 14 2.18 1.24 -5.34
N GLU A 15 1.01 1.87 -5.21
CA GLU A 15 -0.21 1.20 -4.73
C GLU A 15 -0.62 0.06 -5.68
N LEU A 16 -0.61 0.30 -7.00
CA LEU A 16 -0.89 -0.74 -7.98
C LEU A 16 0.15 -1.86 -7.95
N ALA A 17 1.43 -1.50 -7.90
CA ALA A 17 2.52 -2.47 -7.78
C ALA A 17 2.42 -3.29 -6.49
N ALA A 18 1.96 -2.70 -5.39
CA ALA A 18 1.76 -3.41 -4.14
C ALA A 18 0.66 -4.46 -4.22
N LEU A 19 -0.47 -4.13 -4.85
CA LEU A 19 -1.53 -5.10 -5.09
C LEU A 19 -1.05 -6.26 -5.98
N LEU A 20 -0.26 -5.96 -7.02
CA LEU A 20 0.37 -6.99 -7.84
C LEU A 20 1.33 -7.86 -7.03
N GLY A 21 2.19 -7.24 -6.20
CA GLY A 21 3.14 -7.93 -5.33
C GLY A 21 2.44 -8.88 -4.35
N LEU A 22 1.35 -8.45 -3.73
CA LEU A 22 0.53 -9.28 -2.86
C LEU A 22 -0.13 -10.45 -3.62
N GLY A 23 -0.57 -10.22 -4.85
CA GLY A 23 -1.10 -11.28 -5.72
C GLY A 23 -0.02 -12.30 -6.08
N THR A 24 1.19 -11.83 -6.40
CA THR A 24 2.34 -12.71 -6.67
C THR A 24 2.77 -13.50 -5.42
N ALA A 25 2.63 -12.92 -4.22
CA ALA A 25 2.86 -13.62 -2.97
C ALA A 25 1.84 -14.74 -2.75
N GLY A 26 0.54 -14.44 -2.94
CA GLY A 26 -0.52 -15.45 -2.84
C GLY A 26 -0.31 -16.60 -3.82
N TRP A 27 0.19 -16.28 -5.01
CA TRP A 27 0.56 -17.26 -6.01
C TRP A 27 1.80 -18.09 -5.64
N SER A 28 2.82 -17.51 -5.03
CA SER A 28 4.06 -18.24 -4.68
C SER A 28 3.93 -19.05 -3.40
N LEU A 29 3.01 -18.69 -2.49
CA LEU A 29 2.85 -19.31 -1.18
C LEU A 29 1.95 -20.56 -1.18
N SER A 30 1.33 -20.93 -2.30
CA SER A 30 0.35 -22.01 -2.32
C SER A 30 0.36 -22.83 -3.60
N ASP A 31 0.01 -24.10 -3.45
CA ASP A 31 -0.03 -25.06 -4.54
C ASP A 31 -1.45 -25.23 -5.11
N GLU A 32 -1.52 -25.76 -6.33
CA GLU A 32 -2.75 -26.20 -7.00
C GLU A 32 -3.86 -25.13 -7.06
N ALA A 33 -5.10 -25.50 -6.74
CA ALA A 33 -6.27 -24.62 -6.84
C ALA A 33 -6.23 -23.45 -5.85
N TRP A 34 -5.55 -23.62 -4.71
CA TRP A 34 -5.46 -22.58 -3.68
C TRP A 34 -4.66 -21.36 -4.13
N ARG A 35 -3.79 -21.57 -5.11
CA ARG A 35 -2.99 -20.53 -5.76
C ARG A 35 -3.83 -19.41 -6.36
N TRP A 36 -4.91 -19.78 -7.05
CA TRP A 36 -5.83 -18.81 -7.65
C TRP A 36 -6.62 -18.06 -6.58
N VAL A 37 -7.06 -18.77 -5.54
CA VAL A 37 -7.82 -18.18 -4.44
C VAL A 37 -6.97 -17.15 -3.71
N LEU A 38 -5.75 -17.49 -3.30
CA LEU A 38 -4.88 -16.58 -2.55
C LEU A 38 -4.36 -15.42 -3.39
N ALA A 39 -4.03 -15.64 -4.66
CA ALA A 39 -3.59 -14.58 -5.56
C ALA A 39 -4.65 -13.49 -5.78
N ILE A 40 -5.94 -13.82 -5.62
CA ILE A 40 -7.05 -12.86 -5.73
C ILE A 40 -7.45 -12.34 -4.34
N ALA A 41 -7.55 -13.22 -3.35
CA ALA A 41 -8.03 -12.86 -2.01
C ALA A 41 -7.10 -11.88 -1.31
N LEU A 42 -5.77 -12.03 -1.44
CA LEU A 42 -4.81 -11.13 -0.78
C LEU A 42 -4.90 -9.69 -1.30
N PRO A 43 -4.85 -9.41 -2.61
CA PRO A 43 -5.04 -8.06 -3.13
C PRO A 43 -6.42 -7.48 -2.79
N LEU A 44 -7.48 -8.29 -2.86
CA LEU A 44 -8.84 -7.83 -2.54
C LEU A 44 -8.98 -7.48 -1.06
N ALA A 45 -8.44 -8.29 -0.16
CA ALA A 45 -8.43 -8.00 1.27
C ALA A 45 -7.65 -6.71 1.57
N ALA A 46 -6.48 -6.53 0.93
CA ALA A 46 -5.70 -5.31 1.05
C ALA A 46 -6.45 -4.08 0.52
N ALA A 47 -7.08 -4.17 -0.65
CA ALA A 47 -7.87 -3.09 -1.23
C ALA A 47 -9.10 -2.74 -0.36
N ALA A 48 -9.78 -3.75 0.16
CA ALA A 48 -10.90 -3.58 1.09
C ALA A 48 -10.45 -2.89 2.38
N ALA A 49 -9.39 -3.36 3.02
CA ALA A 49 -8.83 -2.73 4.22
C ALA A 49 -8.41 -1.28 3.94
N TRP A 50 -7.77 -1.03 2.79
CA TRP A 50 -7.34 0.30 2.36
C TRP A 50 -8.51 1.24 2.07
N GLY A 51 -9.67 0.74 1.66
CA GLY A 51 -10.90 1.53 1.44
C GLY A 51 -11.75 1.74 2.70
N ILE A 52 -11.84 0.72 3.56
CA ILE A 52 -12.68 0.70 4.75
C ILE A 52 -12.07 1.52 5.89
N PHE A 53 -10.78 1.28 6.19
CA PHE A 53 -10.09 1.93 7.30
C PHE A 53 -9.41 3.21 6.83
N ALA A 54 -10.08 4.35 7.04
CA ALA A 54 -9.59 5.65 6.60
C ALA A 54 -9.62 6.67 7.73
N VAL A 55 -8.78 7.69 7.62
CA VAL A 55 -8.84 8.84 8.53
C VAL A 55 -10.01 9.71 8.12
N LEU A 56 -10.82 10.13 9.10
CA LEU A 56 -11.96 10.99 8.84
C LEU A 56 -11.48 12.36 8.30
N ASN A 57 -12.15 12.87 7.27
CA ASN A 57 -11.81 14.13 6.60
C ASN A 57 -10.39 14.17 6.00
N ASP A 58 -9.82 13.03 5.60
CA ASP A 58 -8.54 13.00 4.88
C ASP A 58 -8.65 13.82 3.57
N PRO A 59 -7.90 14.93 3.43
CA PRO A 59 -7.95 15.80 2.25
C PRO A 59 -7.42 15.13 0.98
N SER A 60 -6.72 13.99 1.10
CA SER A 60 -6.29 13.18 -0.03
C SER A 60 -7.37 12.22 -0.56
N ARG A 61 -8.60 12.24 0.02
CA ARG A 61 -9.72 11.35 -0.32
C ARG A 61 -11.06 12.09 -0.31
N SER A 62 -12.14 11.37 -0.59
CA SER A 62 -13.53 11.87 -0.58
C SER A 62 -14.04 12.32 0.81
N GLY A 63 -13.18 12.41 1.82
CA GLY A 63 -13.52 12.80 3.21
C GLY A 63 -14.34 11.77 4.00
N ARG A 64 -14.86 10.72 3.35
CA ARG A 64 -15.66 9.66 3.98
C ARG A 64 -14.77 8.50 4.41
N ALA A 65 -14.87 8.11 5.67
CA ALA A 65 -14.26 6.91 6.22
C ALA A 65 -15.36 5.96 6.70
N PRO A 66 -15.60 4.81 6.05
CA PRO A 66 -16.56 3.82 6.53
C PRO A 66 -16.26 3.37 7.96
N VAL A 67 -14.98 3.14 8.26
CA VAL A 67 -14.48 2.92 9.62
C VAL A 67 -13.37 3.94 9.89
N PRO A 68 -13.64 4.98 10.71
CA PRO A 68 -12.64 5.98 11.05
C PRO A 68 -11.55 5.36 11.94
N VAL A 69 -10.29 5.53 11.56
CA VAL A 69 -9.13 5.07 12.33
C VAL A 69 -8.15 6.22 12.57
N PRO A 70 -7.38 6.21 13.69
CA PRO A 70 -6.29 7.14 13.92
C PRO A 70 -5.27 7.13 12.77
N GLY A 71 -4.63 8.28 12.51
CA GLY A 71 -3.72 8.38 11.38
C GLY A 71 -2.47 7.51 11.51
N ALA A 72 -2.05 7.18 12.73
CA ALA A 72 -1.02 6.17 12.97
C ALA A 72 -1.41 4.77 12.49
N ILE A 73 -2.66 4.34 12.74
CA ILE A 73 -3.19 3.05 12.27
C ILE A 73 -3.30 3.07 10.75
N ARG A 74 -3.78 4.19 10.19
CA ARG A 74 -3.82 4.38 8.74
C ARG A 74 -2.42 4.24 8.13
N LEU A 75 -1.41 4.88 8.72
CA LEU A 75 -0.04 4.83 8.25
C LEU A 75 0.54 3.40 8.33
N ALA A 76 0.27 2.69 9.43
CA ALA A 76 0.66 1.29 9.57
C ALA A 76 0.05 0.42 8.47
N LEU A 77 -1.25 0.58 8.19
CA LEU A 77 -1.92 -0.13 7.09
C LEU A 77 -1.29 0.20 5.74
N GLU A 78 -0.99 1.48 5.49
CA GLU A 78 -0.34 1.91 4.26
C GLU A 78 1.03 1.22 4.07
N PHE A 79 1.84 1.17 5.12
CA PHE A 79 3.12 0.46 5.08
C PHE A 79 2.98 -1.05 4.94
N ILE A 80 2.04 -1.68 5.66
CA ILE A 80 1.80 -3.13 5.57
C ILE A 80 1.47 -3.52 4.14
N VAL A 81 0.60 -2.78 3.45
CA VAL A 81 0.22 -3.11 2.08
C VAL A 81 1.36 -2.79 1.10
N LEU A 82 1.99 -1.62 1.19
CA LEU A 82 3.06 -1.23 0.26
C LEU A 82 4.30 -2.12 0.40
N PHE A 83 4.83 -2.26 1.61
CA PHE A 83 5.98 -3.13 1.86
C PHE A 83 5.60 -4.61 1.80
N GLY A 84 4.37 -4.99 2.09
CA GLY A 84 3.86 -6.34 1.87
C GLY A 84 3.89 -6.73 0.39
N GLY A 85 3.55 -5.80 -0.51
CA GLY A 85 3.71 -6.01 -1.94
C GLY A 85 5.17 -6.18 -2.36
N ALA A 86 6.08 -5.35 -1.84
CA ALA A 86 7.52 -5.49 -2.08
C ALA A 86 8.05 -6.84 -1.56
N ALA A 87 7.64 -7.25 -0.36
CA ALA A 87 7.96 -8.55 0.20
C ALA A 87 7.40 -9.69 -0.66
N GLY A 88 6.20 -9.52 -1.23
CA GLY A 88 5.60 -10.45 -2.17
C GLY A 88 6.44 -10.67 -3.43
N PHE A 89 6.96 -9.60 -4.03
CA PHE A 89 7.90 -9.72 -5.14
C PHE A 89 9.19 -10.44 -4.74
N HIS A 90 9.71 -10.17 -3.54
CA HIS A 90 10.91 -10.84 -3.04
C HIS A 90 10.68 -12.35 -2.84
N LEU A 91 9.56 -12.74 -2.23
CA LEU A 91 9.16 -14.14 -2.03
C LEU A 91 8.96 -14.87 -3.36
N ALA A 92 8.51 -14.17 -4.40
CA ALA A 92 8.39 -14.70 -5.75
C ALA A 92 9.73 -14.74 -6.53
N GLY A 93 10.85 -14.37 -5.90
CA GLY A 93 12.19 -14.38 -6.50
C GLY A 93 12.57 -13.10 -7.27
N HIS A 94 11.68 -12.10 -7.33
CA HIS A 94 11.92 -10.82 -8.00
C HIS A 94 12.58 -9.79 -7.07
N THR A 95 13.76 -10.13 -6.52
CA THR A 95 14.47 -9.32 -5.51
C THR A 95 14.81 -7.91 -5.97
N ILE A 96 15.24 -7.72 -7.23
CA ILE A 96 15.56 -6.39 -7.75
C ILE A 96 14.29 -5.51 -7.76
N THR A 97 13.17 -6.04 -8.23
CA THR A 97 11.87 -5.34 -8.23
C THR A 97 11.45 -4.97 -6.82
N ALA A 98 11.59 -5.88 -5.86
CA ALA A 98 11.28 -5.63 -4.45
C ALA A 98 12.12 -4.48 -3.86
N ILE A 99 13.43 -4.47 -4.14
CA ILE A 99 14.35 -3.43 -3.67
C ILE A 99 14.00 -2.08 -4.30
N ILE A 100 13.81 -2.02 -5.62
CA ILE A 100 13.43 -0.79 -6.32
C ILE A 100 12.12 -0.24 -5.75
N MET A 101 11.12 -1.11 -5.57
CA MET A 101 9.83 -0.72 -5.00
C MET A 101 9.99 -0.18 -3.57
N ALA A 102 10.74 -0.86 -2.71
CA ALA A 102 11.00 -0.40 -1.34
C ALA A 102 11.68 0.98 -1.30
N LEU A 103 12.69 1.20 -2.16
CA LEU A 103 13.36 2.49 -2.28
C LEU A 103 12.41 3.59 -2.76
N LEU A 104 11.59 3.31 -3.78
CA LEU A 104 10.60 4.26 -4.29
C LEU A 104 9.52 4.59 -3.25
N ILE A 105 9.11 3.64 -2.41
CA ILE A 105 8.23 3.90 -1.26
C ILE A 105 8.91 4.90 -0.32
N VAL A 106 10.14 4.64 0.11
CA VAL A 106 10.88 5.53 1.01
C VAL A 106 10.99 6.94 0.43
N ILE A 107 11.33 7.05 -0.86
CA ILE A 107 11.38 8.34 -1.56
C ILE A 107 10.02 9.03 -1.53
N SER A 108 8.94 8.35 -1.91
CA SER A 108 7.60 8.94 -1.95
C SER A 108 7.15 9.46 -0.57
N TYR A 109 7.49 8.74 0.50
CA TYR A 109 7.22 9.14 1.89
C TYR A 109 8.11 10.30 2.36
N ALA A 110 9.38 10.35 1.96
CA ALA A 110 10.26 11.49 2.24
C ALA A 110 9.75 12.79 1.59
N PHE A 111 9.10 12.70 0.43
CA PHE A 111 8.45 13.84 -0.22
C PHE A 111 7.02 14.13 0.30
N SER A 112 6.53 13.36 1.27
CA SER A 112 5.21 13.55 1.89
C SER A 112 5.26 13.66 3.42
N LEU A 113 6.37 14.19 3.95
CA LEU A 113 6.56 14.45 5.39
C LEU A 113 5.45 15.33 6.00
N ASP A 114 4.96 16.33 5.26
CA ASP A 114 3.82 17.15 5.70
C ASP A 114 2.58 16.31 5.97
N ARG A 115 2.28 15.33 5.10
CA ARG A 115 1.14 14.42 5.25
C ARG A 115 1.38 13.45 6.41
N LEU A 116 2.60 12.96 6.58
CA LEU A 116 2.96 12.09 7.70
C LEU A 116 2.78 12.81 9.05
N ALA A 117 3.28 14.04 9.15
CA ALA A 117 3.13 14.85 10.34
C ALA A 117 1.65 15.17 10.64
N TRP A 118 0.83 15.37 9.60
CA TRP A 118 -0.61 15.54 9.76
C TRP A 118 -1.29 14.25 10.25
N LEU A 119 -1.01 13.10 9.62
CA LEU A 119 -1.57 11.80 10.03
C LEU A 119 -1.23 11.45 11.48
N LEU A 120 -0.01 11.74 11.94
CA LEU A 120 0.39 11.46 13.31
C LEU A 120 -0.28 12.38 14.36
N ARG A 121 -0.88 13.49 13.93
CA ARG A 121 -1.62 14.41 14.81
C ARG A 121 -3.11 14.09 14.89
N GLN A 122 -3.59 13.14 14.08
CA GLN A 122 -5.00 12.77 13.92
C GLN A 122 -5.33 11.46 14.62
#